data_AF-A0A125T1X8-F1
#
_entry.id   AF-A0A125T1X8-F1
#
_cell.length_a   1.000
_cell.length_b   1.000
_cell.length_c   1.000
_cell.angle_alpha   90.00
_cell.angle_beta   90.00
_cell.angle_gamma   90.00
#
_symmetry.space_group_name_H-M   'P 1'
#
loop_
_entity.id
_entity.type
_entity.pdbx_description
1 polymer ?
#
loop_
_entity_poly.entity_id
_entity_poly.type
_entity_poly.pdbx_seq_one_letter_code
_entity_poly.pdbx_strand_id
1 'polypeptide(L)'
;MEVLILIALLFAGGLLSYFINVTFKFAYKLAWGYVFMAMLMGVSSWFDYRAGFNNALISWALQLTNSCFELVGHLLLGYLLMNIFLALTSSDTDVCHTRKIVGLTLWGMSIITGFAFLTESYWKDENMGRMCCFFSTSGYAPWFLYFIMAAEALGGLGILLHFKLKTGPVATAGLMLIMIGALYTHNQNHDPLSASYDAIAAFITLGILQVVYYFEQLVNPKAMDFTAVGNILQSKDAN
;
A
#
# COMPACT_ATOMS: atom_id res chain seq x y z
N MET A 1 -9.59 8.73 -5.57
CA MET A 1 -9.42 10.06 -4.92
C MET A 1 -8.41 10.89 -5.71
N GLU A 2 -8.58 12.22 -5.82
CA GLU A 2 -7.56 13.05 -6.50
C GLU A 2 -6.22 12.98 -5.75
N VAL A 3 -5.11 12.84 -6.48
CA VAL A 3 -3.75 12.74 -5.92
C VAL A 3 -3.42 13.91 -4.98
N LEU A 4 -3.96 15.10 -5.25
CA LEU A 4 -3.77 16.28 -4.41
C LEU A 4 -4.43 16.11 -3.03
N ILE A 5 -5.60 15.48 -2.96
CA ILE A 5 -6.31 15.21 -1.71
C ILE A 5 -5.52 14.20 -0.87
N LEU A 6 -4.98 13.15 -1.50
CA LEU A 6 -4.08 12.19 -0.86
C LEU A 6 -2.92 12.90 -0.15
N ILE A 7 -2.17 13.71 -0.90
CA ILE A 7 -0.99 14.42 -0.41
C ILE A 7 -1.39 15.41 0.69
N ALA A 8 -2.46 16.17 0.49
CA ALA A 8 -2.94 17.15 1.45
C ALA A 8 -3.33 16.50 2.78
N LEU A 9 -3.99 15.33 2.75
CA LEU A 9 -4.40 14.61 3.97
C LEU A 9 -3.22 14.00 4.70
N LEU A 10 -2.26 13.39 3.99
CA LEU A 10 -1.03 12.89 4.58
C LEU A 10 -0.26 14.03 5.27
N PHE A 11 -0.15 15.18 4.60
CA PHE A 11 0.52 16.36 5.14
C PHE A 11 -0.23 16.94 6.35
N ALA A 12 -1.54 17.09 6.26
CA ALA A 12 -2.38 17.57 7.37
C ALA A 12 -2.29 16.64 8.58
N GLY A 13 -2.30 15.32 8.37
CA GLY A 13 -2.09 14.33 9.42
C GLY A 13 -0.73 14.48 10.09
N GLY A 14 0.32 14.65 9.28
CA GLY A 14 1.67 14.94 9.75
C GLY A 14 1.74 16.22 10.58
N LEU A 15 1.14 17.31 10.13
CA LEU A 15 1.07 18.57 10.87
C LEU A 15 0.35 18.42 12.21
N LEU A 16 -0.77 17.69 12.25
CA LEU A 16 -1.52 17.43 13.48
C LEU A 16 -0.66 16.74 14.56
N SER A 17 0.32 15.93 14.16
CA SER A 17 1.24 15.27 15.10
C SER A 17 2.11 16.24 15.90
N TYR A 18 2.39 17.44 15.37
CA TYR A 18 3.14 18.48 16.09
C TYR A 18 2.29 19.20 17.13
N PHE A 19 0.99 19.36 16.87
CA PHE A 19 0.10 20.11 17.75
C PHE A 19 -0.47 19.25 18.88
N ILE A 20 -0.59 17.94 18.66
CA ILE A 20 -1.15 17.00 19.62
C ILE A 20 0.00 16.20 20.22
N ASN A 21 0.42 16.54 21.45
CA ASN A 21 1.45 15.78 22.14
C ASN A 21 0.91 14.39 22.51
N VAL A 22 1.48 13.35 21.90
CA VAL A 22 0.93 12.00 21.94
C VAL A 22 1.63 11.16 22.99
N THR A 23 0.85 10.66 23.94
CA THR A 23 1.31 9.52 24.75
C THR A 23 1.36 8.26 23.88
N PHE A 24 2.34 7.37 24.12
CA PHE A 24 2.44 6.07 23.44
C PHE A 24 1.10 5.32 23.37
N LYS A 25 0.34 5.30 24.48
CA LYS A 25 -0.95 4.62 24.58
C LYS A 25 -1.97 5.12 23.55
N PHE A 26 -1.95 6.42 23.22
CA PHE A 26 -2.84 7.00 22.23
C PHE A 26 -2.40 6.66 20.80
N ALA A 27 -1.10 6.82 20.48
CA ALA A 27 -0.56 6.41 19.17
C ALA A 27 -0.82 4.92 18.87
N TYR A 28 -0.62 4.05 19.87
CA TYR A 28 -0.91 2.62 19.75
C TYR A 28 -2.38 2.32 19.45
N LYS A 29 -3.31 3.01 20.13
CA LYS A 29 -4.76 2.88 19.86
C LYS A 29 -5.11 3.36 18.44
N LEU A 30 -4.51 4.45 17.99
CA LEU A 30 -4.72 4.95 16.62
C LEU A 30 -4.20 3.96 15.58
N ALA A 31 -3.03 3.36 15.80
CA ALA A 31 -2.49 2.34 14.90
C ALA A 31 -3.41 1.09 14.82
N TRP A 32 -3.99 0.66 15.95
CA TRP A 32 -5.01 -0.39 15.93
C TRP A 32 -6.30 0.02 15.21
N GLY A 33 -6.77 1.25 15.45
CA GLY A 33 -7.92 1.81 14.73
C GLY A 33 -7.67 1.83 13.22
N TYR A 34 -6.45 2.16 12.80
CA TYR A 34 -6.03 2.13 11.41
C TYR A 34 -6.08 0.72 10.81
N VAL A 35 -5.58 -0.30 11.53
CA VAL A 35 -5.71 -1.71 11.11
C VAL A 35 -7.17 -2.14 10.97
N PHE A 36 -8.01 -1.80 11.95
CA PHE A 36 -9.43 -2.16 11.90
C PHE A 36 -10.13 -1.52 10.71
N MET A 37 -9.89 -0.23 10.47
CA MET A 37 -10.43 0.49 9.33
C MET A 37 -9.90 -0.09 8.00
N ALA A 38 -8.61 -0.45 7.93
CA ALA A 38 -8.02 -1.14 6.78
C ALA A 38 -8.74 -2.45 6.44
N MET A 39 -9.07 -3.26 7.45
CA MET A 39 -9.85 -4.49 7.27
C MET A 39 -11.25 -4.19 6.76
N LEU A 40 -11.93 -3.19 7.34
CA LEU A 40 -13.27 -2.78 6.87
C LEU A 40 -13.23 -2.32 5.41
N MET A 41 -12.25 -1.50 5.02
CA MET A 41 -12.06 -1.06 3.64
C MET A 41 -11.82 -2.22 2.67
N GLY A 42 -10.99 -3.20 3.06
CA GLY A 42 -10.75 -4.40 2.24
C GLY A 42 -12.04 -5.20 2.02
N VAL A 43 -12.86 -5.34 3.07
CA VAL A 43 -14.14 -6.06 2.97
C VAL A 43 -15.17 -5.27 2.18
N SER A 44 -15.32 -3.97 2.42
CA SER A 44 -16.30 -3.12 1.74
C SER A 44 -15.97 -2.94 0.26
N SER A 45 -14.70 -2.79 -0.11
CA SER A 45 -14.27 -2.78 -1.52
C SER A 45 -14.62 -4.11 -2.18
N TRP A 46 -14.31 -5.24 -1.55
CA TRP A 46 -14.69 -6.55 -2.09
C TRP A 46 -16.20 -6.67 -2.34
N PHE A 47 -17.03 -6.19 -1.41
CA PHE A 47 -18.48 -6.18 -1.59
C PHE A 47 -18.95 -5.23 -2.70
N ASP A 48 -18.39 -4.03 -2.80
CA ASP A 48 -18.77 -3.08 -3.86
C ASP A 48 -18.52 -3.68 -5.26
N TYR A 49 -17.41 -4.41 -5.42
CA TYR A 49 -17.11 -5.12 -6.67
C TYR A 49 -17.97 -6.37 -6.89
N ARG A 50 -18.08 -7.25 -5.89
CA ARG A 50 -18.76 -8.56 -6.07
C ARG A 50 -20.26 -8.47 -6.08
N ALA A 51 -20.81 -7.56 -5.29
CA ALA A 51 -22.21 -7.68 -4.95
C ALA A 51 -23.12 -7.35 -6.12
N GLY A 52 -22.62 -6.69 -7.17
CA GLY A 52 -23.40 -6.35 -8.36
C GLY A 52 -24.79 -5.88 -7.96
N PHE A 53 -24.87 -5.10 -6.86
CA PHE A 53 -26.15 -4.87 -6.22
C PHE A 53 -26.97 -4.11 -7.25
N ASN A 54 -28.04 -4.74 -7.76
CA ASN A 54 -29.05 -4.05 -8.58
C ASN A 54 -29.73 -2.90 -7.81
N ASN A 55 -29.36 -2.70 -6.54
CA ASN A 55 -29.78 -1.60 -5.71
C ASN A 55 -28.71 -0.49 -5.68
N ALA A 56 -28.98 0.58 -6.43
CA ALA A 56 -28.14 1.77 -6.48
C ALA A 56 -27.87 2.41 -5.11
N LEU A 57 -28.80 2.31 -4.15
CA LEU A 57 -28.63 2.87 -2.81
C LEU A 57 -27.51 2.17 -2.04
N ILE A 58 -27.40 0.85 -2.16
CA ILE A 58 -26.38 0.07 -1.44
C ILE A 58 -24.98 0.38 -2.02
N SER A 59 -24.84 0.41 -3.34
CA SER A 59 -23.57 0.78 -3.97
C SER A 59 -23.16 2.20 -3.62
N TRP A 60 -24.09 3.17 -3.67
CA TRP A 60 -23.82 4.53 -3.22
C TRP A 60 -23.35 4.59 -1.76
N ALA A 61 -24.02 3.86 -0.86
CA ALA A 61 -23.64 3.82 0.56
C ALA A 61 -22.25 3.20 0.77
N LEU A 62 -21.90 2.13 0.03
CA LEU A 62 -20.57 1.51 0.08
C LEU A 62 -19.49 2.44 -0.46
N GLN A 63 -19.73 3.12 -1.59
CA GLN A 63 -18.80 4.09 -2.16
C GLN A 63 -18.57 5.28 -1.23
N LEU A 64 -19.63 5.81 -0.61
CA LEU A 64 -19.52 6.86 0.39
C LEU A 64 -18.70 6.40 1.59
N THR A 65 -18.98 5.19 2.09
CA THR A 65 -18.25 4.59 3.21
C THR A 65 -16.77 4.43 2.90
N ASN A 66 -16.45 3.88 1.72
CA ASN A 66 -15.08 3.73 1.23
C ASN A 66 -14.36 5.07 1.13
N SER A 67 -15.04 6.08 0.58
CA SER A 67 -14.49 7.44 0.48
C SER A 67 -14.20 8.04 1.86
N CYS A 68 -15.11 7.90 2.82
CA CYS A 68 -14.88 8.36 4.19
C CYS A 68 -13.70 7.64 4.86
N PHE A 69 -13.61 6.33 4.72
CA PHE A 69 -12.48 5.57 5.26
C PHE A 69 -11.16 5.91 4.59
N GLU A 70 -11.17 6.17 3.28
CA GLU A 70 -9.99 6.63 2.55
C GLU A 70 -9.51 7.98 3.09
N LEU A 71 -10.40 8.96 3.25
CA LEU A 71 -10.05 10.29 3.77
C LEU A 71 -9.47 10.21 5.20
N VAL A 72 -10.19 9.53 6.10
CA VAL A 72 -9.77 9.34 7.50
C VAL A 72 -8.47 8.53 7.56
N GLY A 73 -8.35 7.52 6.72
CA GLY A 73 -7.18 6.65 6.68
C GLY A 73 -5.92 7.37 6.27
N HIS A 74 -5.96 8.24 5.26
CA HIS A 74 -4.80 9.03 4.85
C HIS A 74 -4.41 10.05 5.92
N LEU A 75 -5.38 10.68 6.59
CA LEU A 75 -5.10 11.58 7.71
C LEU A 75 -4.42 10.85 8.87
N LEU A 76 -4.96 9.68 9.26
CA LEU A 76 -4.38 8.84 10.31
C LEU A 76 -2.99 8.32 9.93
N LEU A 77 -2.80 7.92 8.67
CA LEU A 77 -1.52 7.44 8.17
C LEU A 77 -0.46 8.55 8.26
N GLY A 78 -0.76 9.75 7.76
CA GLY A 78 0.16 10.89 7.85
C GLY A 78 0.57 11.21 9.29
N TYR A 79 -0.40 11.16 10.20
CA TYR A 79 -0.15 11.34 11.63
C TYR A 79 0.75 10.26 12.23
N LEU A 80 0.48 8.99 11.94
CA LEU A 80 1.27 7.86 12.44
C LEU A 80 2.69 7.87 11.87
N LEU A 81 2.85 8.16 10.58
CA LEU A 81 4.16 8.25 9.93
C LEU A 81 5.04 9.32 10.57
N MET A 82 4.47 10.49 10.86
CA MET A 82 5.23 11.56 11.48
C MET A 82 5.62 11.24 12.92
N ASN A 83 4.72 10.63 13.70
CA ASN A 83 5.06 10.14 15.05
C ASN A 83 6.17 9.08 15.02
N ILE A 84 6.12 8.16 14.05
CA ILE A 84 7.18 7.16 13.84
C ILE A 84 8.50 7.85 13.49
N PHE A 85 8.48 8.79 12.55
CA PHE A 85 9.67 9.52 12.12
C PHE A 85 10.32 10.28 13.30
N LEU A 86 9.54 11.08 14.02
CA LEU A 86 10.02 11.81 15.20
C LEU A 86 10.60 10.86 16.26
N ALA A 87 9.95 9.72 16.48
CA ALA A 87 10.46 8.71 17.40
C ALA A 87 11.80 8.14 16.95
N LEU A 88 11.93 7.77 15.68
CA LEU A 88 13.19 7.25 15.11
C LEU A 88 14.34 8.27 15.16
N THR A 89 14.04 9.57 15.15
CA THR A 89 15.05 10.64 15.26
C THR A 89 15.40 11.02 16.70
N SER A 90 14.65 10.55 17.69
CA SER A 90 14.85 10.89 19.11
C SER A 90 15.73 9.87 19.81
N SER A 91 16.77 10.34 20.54
CA SER A 91 17.69 9.49 21.31
C SER A 91 17.03 8.77 22.49
N ASP A 92 15.92 9.32 22.99
CA ASP A 92 15.32 8.89 24.27
C ASP A 92 14.11 7.98 24.08
N THR A 93 13.82 7.56 22.85
CA THR A 93 12.62 6.75 22.61
C THR A 93 12.80 5.29 22.94
N ASP A 94 11.77 4.74 23.58
CA ASP A 94 11.63 3.31 23.79
C ASP A 94 11.40 2.61 22.44
N VAL A 95 12.46 1.99 21.92
CA VAL A 95 12.48 1.22 20.67
C VAL A 95 11.38 0.15 20.64
N CYS A 96 11.01 -0.43 21.80
CA CYS A 96 9.95 -1.43 21.89
C CYS A 96 8.58 -0.84 21.53
N HIS A 97 8.30 0.38 22.00
CA HIS A 97 7.08 1.11 21.70
C HIS A 97 7.00 1.51 20.23
N THR A 98 8.06 2.11 19.69
CA THR A 98 8.13 2.49 18.27
C THR A 98 7.93 1.28 17.37
N ARG A 99 8.57 0.14 17.69
CA ARG A 99 8.40 -1.12 16.95
C ARG A 99 6.95 -1.57 16.84
N LYS A 100 6.18 -1.49 17.94
CA LYS A 100 4.76 -1.89 17.94
C LYS A 100 3.92 -1.00 17.04
N ILE A 101 4.13 0.31 17.09
CA ILE A 101 3.41 1.27 16.24
C ILE A 101 3.76 1.04 14.77
N VAL A 102 5.06 0.92 14.43
CA VAL A 102 5.52 0.62 13.07
C VAL A 102 4.87 -0.67 12.55
N GLY A 103 4.91 -1.75 13.34
CA GLY A 103 4.34 -3.03 12.93
C GLY A 103 2.82 -2.97 12.65
N LEU A 104 2.06 -2.26 13.48
CA LEU A 104 0.61 -2.09 13.28
C LEU A 104 0.30 -1.19 12.08
N THR A 105 0.98 -0.06 11.94
CA THR A 105 0.82 0.83 10.77
C THR A 105 1.15 0.08 9.48
N LEU A 106 2.26 -0.67 9.48
CA LEU A 106 2.65 -1.50 8.35
C LEU A 106 1.59 -2.55 8.01
N TRP A 107 0.97 -3.15 9.04
CA TRP A 107 -0.06 -4.16 8.84
C TRP A 107 -1.32 -3.58 8.21
N GLY A 108 -1.79 -2.44 8.71
CA GLY A 108 -2.93 -1.72 8.13
C GLY A 108 -2.67 -1.33 6.67
N MET A 109 -1.49 -0.76 6.38
CA MET A 109 -1.11 -0.40 5.01
C MET A 109 -1.03 -1.63 4.10
N SER A 110 -0.43 -2.73 4.58
CA SER A 110 -0.30 -3.96 3.79
C SER A 110 -1.67 -4.54 3.43
N ILE A 111 -2.64 -4.48 4.36
CA ILE A 111 -4.03 -4.88 4.10
C ILE A 111 -4.63 -4.00 3.00
N ILE A 112 -4.65 -2.68 3.17
CA ILE A 112 -5.29 -1.76 2.21
C ILE A 112 -4.66 -1.91 0.81
N THR A 113 -3.33 -1.80 0.72
CA THR A 113 -2.63 -1.86 -0.56
C THR A 113 -2.73 -3.24 -1.20
N GLY A 114 -2.56 -4.31 -0.41
CA GLY A 114 -2.64 -5.67 -0.93
C GLY A 114 -4.04 -6.00 -1.48
N PHE A 115 -5.10 -5.65 -0.76
CA PHE A 115 -6.47 -5.81 -1.25
C PHE A 115 -6.76 -4.93 -2.46
N ALA A 116 -6.27 -3.69 -2.50
CA ALA A 116 -6.49 -2.81 -3.66
C ALA A 116 -5.97 -3.44 -4.96
N PHE A 117 -4.74 -3.99 -4.97
CA PHE A 117 -4.18 -4.64 -6.15
C PHE A 117 -4.91 -5.93 -6.55
N LEU A 118 -5.40 -6.71 -5.57
CA LEU A 118 -6.20 -7.90 -5.84
C LEU A 118 -7.55 -7.55 -6.47
N THR A 119 -8.20 -6.53 -5.93
CA THR A 119 -9.48 -6.04 -6.44
C THR A 119 -9.34 -5.44 -7.83
N GLU A 120 -8.28 -4.67 -8.10
CA GLU A 120 -7.99 -4.13 -9.42
C GLU A 120 -7.72 -5.23 -10.45
N SER A 121 -6.95 -6.25 -10.07
CA SER A 121 -6.70 -7.42 -10.92
C SER A 121 -8.00 -8.15 -11.27
N TYR A 122 -8.91 -8.28 -10.30
CA TYR A 122 -10.22 -8.88 -10.51
C TYR A 122 -11.12 -8.02 -11.42
N TRP A 123 -11.12 -6.69 -11.23
CA TRP A 123 -11.89 -5.79 -12.09
C TRP A 123 -11.45 -5.84 -13.56
N LYS A 124 -10.13 -5.95 -13.80
CA LYS A 124 -9.59 -6.14 -15.16
C LYS A 124 -10.06 -7.44 -15.79
N ASP A 125 -10.25 -8.50 -15.00
CA ASP A 125 -10.79 -9.77 -15.47
C ASP A 125 -12.25 -9.63 -15.93
N GLU A 126 -13.08 -8.95 -15.15
CA GLU A 126 -14.48 -8.66 -15.52
C GLU A 126 -14.60 -7.73 -16.74
N ASN A 127 -13.56 -6.94 -17.02
CA ASN A 127 -13.52 -5.96 -18.12
C ASN A 127 -12.51 -6.35 -19.22
N MET A 128 -12.22 -7.64 -19.37
CA MET A 128 -11.18 -8.16 -20.26
C MET A 128 -11.29 -7.62 -21.69
N GLY A 129 -12.49 -7.55 -22.27
CA GLY A 129 -12.68 -7.02 -23.63
C GLY A 129 -12.23 -5.56 -23.79
N ARG A 130 -12.53 -4.71 -22.80
CA ARG A 130 -12.11 -3.30 -22.78
C ARG A 130 -10.60 -3.18 -22.55
N MET A 131 -10.05 -3.99 -21.64
CA MET A 131 -8.62 -3.98 -21.33
C MET A 131 -7.76 -4.51 -22.49
N CYS A 132 -8.17 -5.59 -23.15
CA CYS A 132 -7.49 -6.09 -24.34
C CYS A 132 -7.50 -5.05 -25.47
N CYS A 133 -8.61 -4.34 -25.66
CA CYS A 133 -8.69 -3.25 -26.64
C CYS A 133 -7.70 -2.13 -26.29
N PHE A 134 -7.72 -1.64 -25.04
CA PHE A 134 -6.78 -0.62 -24.56
C PHE A 134 -5.31 -1.02 -24.77
N PHE A 135 -4.92 -2.21 -24.33
CA PHE A 135 -3.54 -2.69 -24.50
C PHE A 135 -3.15 -2.83 -25.98
N SER A 136 -4.06 -3.34 -26.82
CA SER A 136 -3.80 -3.49 -28.26
C SER A 136 -3.65 -2.13 -28.95
N THR A 137 -4.48 -1.14 -28.60
CA THR A 137 -4.36 0.22 -29.13
C THR A 137 -3.08 0.93 -28.66
N SER A 138 -2.56 0.57 -27.48
CA SER A 138 -1.27 1.02 -26.97
C SER A 138 -0.06 0.28 -27.56
N GLY A 139 -0.28 -0.66 -28.50
CA GLY A 139 0.79 -1.41 -29.17
C GLY A 139 1.31 -2.61 -28.40
N TYR A 140 0.63 -3.01 -27.31
CA TYR A 140 0.97 -4.22 -26.56
C TYR A 140 0.19 -5.43 -27.05
N ALA A 141 0.82 -6.60 -26.99
CA ALA A 141 0.14 -7.85 -27.28
C ALA A 141 -0.81 -8.25 -26.12
N PRO A 142 -1.95 -8.92 -26.39
CA PRO A 142 -2.91 -9.32 -25.35
C PRO A 142 -2.31 -10.17 -24.23
N TRP A 143 -1.31 -11.01 -24.52
CA TRP A 143 -0.63 -11.82 -23.51
C TRP A 143 0.02 -10.96 -22.40
N PHE A 144 0.45 -9.74 -22.75
CA PHE A 144 1.09 -8.83 -21.81
C PHE A 144 0.11 -8.33 -20.74
N LEU A 145 -1.17 -8.12 -21.07
CA LEU A 145 -2.22 -7.80 -20.10
C LEU A 145 -2.33 -8.90 -19.05
N TYR A 146 -2.41 -10.17 -19.47
CA TYR A 146 -2.49 -11.30 -18.54
C TYR A 146 -1.25 -11.39 -17.63
N PHE A 147 -0.07 -11.11 -18.18
CA PHE A 147 1.16 -11.03 -17.39
C PHE A 147 1.08 -9.93 -16.32
N ILE A 148 0.64 -8.72 -16.68
CA ILE A 148 0.48 -7.60 -15.74
C ILE A 148 -0.54 -7.94 -14.66
N MET A 149 -1.71 -8.49 -15.02
CA MET A 149 -2.73 -8.91 -14.05
C MET A 149 -2.20 -9.97 -13.09
N ALA A 150 -1.46 -10.97 -13.59
CA ALA A 150 -0.85 -11.99 -12.74
C ALA A 150 0.21 -11.38 -11.81
N ALA A 151 1.04 -10.47 -12.30
CA ALA A 151 2.07 -9.80 -11.52
C ALA A 151 1.47 -8.87 -10.45
N GLU A 152 0.40 -8.13 -10.77
CA GLU A 152 -0.35 -7.30 -9.82
C GLU A 152 -0.98 -8.14 -8.71
N ALA A 153 -1.64 -9.25 -9.07
CA ALA A 153 -2.25 -10.15 -8.12
C ALA A 153 -1.20 -10.80 -7.19
N LEU A 154 -0.10 -11.31 -7.75
CA LEU A 154 1.00 -11.88 -6.98
C LEU A 154 1.70 -10.83 -6.10
N GLY A 155 1.87 -9.61 -6.59
CA GLY A 155 2.39 -8.49 -5.80
C GLY A 155 1.48 -8.15 -4.62
N GLY A 156 0.17 -8.06 -4.86
CA GLY A 156 -0.84 -7.87 -3.81
C GLY A 156 -0.80 -8.96 -2.73
N LEU A 157 -0.75 -10.23 -3.15
CA LEU A 157 -0.56 -11.37 -2.23
C LEU A 157 0.78 -11.28 -1.49
N GLY A 158 1.86 -10.92 -2.18
CA GLY A 158 3.20 -10.76 -1.61
C GLY A 158 3.25 -9.69 -0.51
N ILE A 159 2.49 -8.60 -0.66
CA ILE A 159 2.31 -7.58 0.38
C ILE A 159 1.53 -8.14 1.57
N LEU A 160 0.38 -8.79 1.34
CA LEU A 160 -0.45 -9.35 2.42
C LEU A 160 0.29 -10.42 3.24
N LEU A 161 1.14 -11.21 2.59
CA LEU A 161 1.90 -12.29 3.22
C LEU A 161 3.21 -11.81 3.86
N HIS A 162 3.52 -10.51 3.85
CA HIS A 162 4.77 -9.97 4.38
C HIS A 162 5.06 -10.43 5.83
N PHE A 163 4.08 -10.43 6.73
CA PHE A 163 4.31 -10.80 8.13
C PHE A 163 4.74 -12.26 8.32
N LYS A 164 4.43 -13.13 7.35
CA LYS A 164 4.80 -14.55 7.36
C LYS A 164 6.04 -14.85 6.51
N LEU A 165 6.13 -14.25 5.32
CA LEU A 165 7.14 -14.60 4.30
C LEU A 165 8.19 -13.51 4.07
N LYS A 166 8.02 -12.31 4.64
CA LYS A 166 8.89 -11.14 4.46
C LYS A 166 9.09 -10.71 3.00
N THR A 167 8.11 -11.02 2.15
CA THR A 167 8.07 -10.68 0.71
C THR A 167 7.69 -9.24 0.41
N GLY A 168 7.12 -8.52 1.38
CA GLY A 168 6.57 -7.17 1.22
C GLY A 168 7.46 -6.18 0.44
N PRO A 169 8.71 -5.92 0.85
CA PRO A 169 9.58 -4.96 0.15
C PRO A 169 9.78 -5.29 -1.34
N VAL A 170 9.98 -6.57 -1.67
CA VAL A 170 10.20 -7.00 -3.07
C VAL A 170 8.90 -6.90 -3.87
N ALA A 171 7.78 -7.30 -3.27
CA ALA A 171 6.47 -7.20 -3.89
C ALA A 171 6.09 -5.74 -4.19
N THR A 172 6.28 -4.83 -3.22
CA THR A 172 6.04 -3.40 -3.38
C THR A 172 6.93 -2.79 -4.46
N ALA A 173 8.22 -3.11 -4.50
CA ALA A 173 9.12 -2.63 -5.56
C ALA A 173 8.70 -3.12 -6.96
N GLY A 174 8.28 -4.38 -7.09
CA GLY A 174 7.75 -4.93 -8.35
C GLY A 174 6.49 -4.20 -8.81
N LEU A 175 5.54 -3.96 -7.91
CA LEU A 175 4.32 -3.21 -8.22
C LEU A 175 4.62 -1.74 -8.58
N MET A 176 5.59 -1.10 -7.92
CA MET A 176 6.01 0.26 -8.29
C MET A 176 6.51 0.32 -9.73
N LEU A 177 7.28 -0.69 -10.17
CA LEU A 177 7.75 -0.78 -11.56
C LEU A 177 6.58 -0.94 -12.55
N ILE A 178 5.56 -1.71 -12.20
CA ILE A 178 4.32 -1.82 -13.00
C ILE A 178 3.61 -0.47 -13.08
N MET A 179 3.48 0.25 -11.97
CA MET A 179 2.84 1.59 -11.98
C MET A 179 3.62 2.58 -12.86
N ILE A 180 4.95 2.54 -12.86
CA ILE A 180 5.77 3.34 -13.80
C ILE A 180 5.44 2.99 -15.25
N GLY A 181 5.31 1.71 -15.58
CA GLY A 181 4.90 1.25 -16.92
C GLY A 181 3.50 1.72 -17.32
N ALA A 182 2.56 1.74 -16.37
CA ALA A 182 1.21 2.27 -16.59
C ALA A 182 1.22 3.78 -16.88
N LEU A 183 1.98 4.56 -16.09
CA LEU A 183 2.15 6.00 -16.32
C LEU A 183 2.79 6.30 -17.68
N TYR A 184 3.81 5.52 -18.04
CA TYR A 184 4.44 5.63 -19.36
C TYR A 184 3.44 5.37 -20.49
N THR A 185 2.62 4.32 -20.34
CA THR A 185 1.59 3.95 -21.32
C THR A 185 0.58 5.08 -21.53
N HIS A 186 0.05 5.67 -20.46
CA HIS A 186 -0.86 6.81 -20.57
C HIS A 186 -0.21 8.02 -21.24
N ASN A 187 1.04 8.33 -20.89
CA ASN A 187 1.78 9.42 -21.52
C ASN A 187 2.02 9.16 -23.02
N GLN A 188 2.36 7.93 -23.40
CA GLN A 188 2.54 7.52 -24.80
C GLN A 188 1.24 7.62 -25.61
N ASN A 189 0.11 7.29 -25.01
CA ASN A 189 -1.22 7.42 -25.63
C ASN A 189 -1.70 8.87 -25.73
N HIS A 190 -0.99 9.83 -25.13
CA HIS A 190 -1.44 11.20 -24.94
C HIS A 190 -2.77 11.29 -24.18
N ASP A 191 -2.99 10.38 -23.24
CA ASP A 191 -4.15 10.41 -22.36
C ASP A 191 -4.09 11.67 -21.46
N PRO A 192 -5.24 12.27 -21.09
CA PRO A 192 -5.24 13.33 -20.09
C PRO A 192 -4.70 12.81 -18.76
N LEU A 193 -4.01 13.66 -17.99
CA LEU A 193 -3.39 13.29 -16.71
C LEU A 193 -4.38 12.65 -15.73
N SER A 194 -5.65 13.03 -15.80
CA SER A 194 -6.73 12.45 -14.98
C SER A 194 -6.93 10.95 -15.20
N ALA A 195 -6.61 10.43 -16.39
CA ALA A 195 -6.66 8.99 -16.66
C ALA A 195 -5.55 8.20 -15.94
N SER A 196 -4.47 8.88 -15.51
CA SER A 196 -3.34 8.29 -14.80
C SER A 196 -3.40 8.45 -13.28
N TYR A 197 -4.43 9.14 -12.74
CA TYR A 197 -4.48 9.46 -11.30
C TYR A 197 -4.42 8.23 -10.41
N ASP A 198 -5.07 7.13 -10.79
CA ASP A 198 -5.06 5.90 -10.00
C ASP A 198 -3.65 5.28 -9.95
N ALA A 199 -2.94 5.26 -11.08
CA ALA A 199 -1.55 4.78 -11.14
C ALA A 199 -0.60 5.69 -10.34
N ILE A 200 -0.78 7.02 -10.38
CA ILE A 200 0.02 7.96 -9.58
C ILE A 200 -0.24 7.75 -8.08
N ALA A 201 -1.51 7.67 -7.67
CA ALA A 201 -1.89 7.45 -6.28
C ALA A 201 -1.37 6.11 -5.75
N ALA A 202 -1.48 5.04 -6.55
CA ALA A 202 -0.93 3.72 -6.22
C ALA A 202 0.60 3.76 -6.10
N PHE A 203 1.30 4.44 -7.02
CA PHE A 203 2.76 4.61 -6.94
C PHE A 203 3.20 5.34 -5.68
N ILE A 204 2.55 6.44 -5.31
CA ILE A 204 2.83 7.18 -4.07
C ILE A 204 2.57 6.29 -2.85
N THR A 205 1.44 5.59 -2.81
CA THR A 205 1.06 4.70 -1.71
C THR A 205 2.07 3.57 -1.52
N LEU A 206 2.51 2.94 -2.62
CA LEU A 206 3.55 1.93 -2.61
C LEU A 206 4.89 2.51 -2.13
N GLY A 207 5.25 3.73 -2.55
CA GLY A 207 6.44 4.42 -2.07
C GLY A 207 6.42 4.66 -0.56
N ILE A 208 5.28 5.07 -0.01
CA ILE A 208 5.09 5.22 1.44
C ILE A 208 5.20 3.86 2.13
N LEU A 209 4.55 2.82 1.61
CA LEU A 209 4.64 1.47 2.16
C LEU A 209 6.09 0.96 2.17
N GLN A 210 6.85 1.24 1.12
CA GLN A 210 8.28 0.92 1.03
C GLN A 210 9.10 1.61 2.12
N VAL A 211 8.79 2.88 2.43
CA VAL A 211 9.41 3.61 3.54
C VAL A 211 9.04 2.99 4.90
N VAL A 212 7.80 2.53 5.09
CA VAL A 212 7.41 1.86 6.34
C VAL A 212 8.11 0.52 6.51
N TYR A 213 8.32 -0.25 5.44
CA TYR A 213 9.18 -1.45 5.49
C TYR A 213 10.61 -1.11 5.91
N TYR A 214 11.17 0.01 5.41
CA TYR A 214 12.49 0.47 5.85
C TYR A 214 12.48 0.83 7.35
N PHE A 215 11.45 1.52 7.84
CA PHE A 215 11.31 1.78 9.28
C PHE A 215 11.20 0.51 10.11
N GLU A 216 10.51 -0.53 9.62
CA GLU A 216 10.45 -1.85 10.27
C GLU A 216 11.86 -2.44 10.45
N GLN A 217 12.72 -2.34 9.44
CA GLN A 217 14.11 -2.82 9.51
C GLN A 217 14.93 -2.05 10.54
N LEU A 218 14.78 -0.73 10.61
CA LEU A 218 15.47 0.10 11.59
C LEU A 218 15.10 -0.26 13.04
N VAL A 219 13.82 -0.54 13.31
CA VAL A 219 13.36 -0.92 14.65
C VAL A 219 13.56 -2.40 14.98
N ASN A 220 13.89 -3.23 13.99
CA ASN A 220 14.11 -4.68 14.13
C ASN A 220 15.47 -5.12 13.53
N PRO A 221 16.60 -4.74 14.16
CA PRO A 221 17.93 -4.99 13.61
C PRO A 221 18.29 -6.47 13.46
N LYS A 222 17.61 -7.39 14.17
CA LYS A 222 17.79 -8.84 13.99
C LYS A 222 17.39 -9.32 12.59
N ALA A 223 16.61 -8.54 11.84
CA ALA A 223 16.25 -8.85 10.46
C ALA A 223 17.38 -8.56 9.45
N MET A 224 18.37 -7.75 9.81
CA MET A 224 19.51 -7.37 8.95
C MET A 224 20.77 -8.20 9.19
N ASP A 225 20.67 -9.34 9.88
CA ASP A 225 21.82 -10.20 10.11
C ASP A 225 22.23 -10.98 8.85
N PHE A 226 22.78 -10.26 7.87
CA PHE A 226 23.39 -10.82 6.67
C PHE A 226 24.64 -11.66 7.00
N THR A 227 25.15 -11.62 8.23
CA THR A 227 26.26 -12.49 8.63
C THR A 227 25.87 -13.97 8.60
N ALA A 228 24.59 -14.30 8.78
CA ALA A 228 24.10 -15.67 8.61
C ALA A 228 24.23 -16.16 7.16
N VAL A 229 24.00 -15.31 6.16
CA VAL A 229 24.20 -15.66 4.74
C VAL A 229 25.69 -15.73 4.40
N GLY A 230 26.51 -14.82 4.95
CA GLY A 230 27.97 -14.87 4.83
C GLY A 230 28.59 -16.15 5.40
N ASN A 231 28.11 -16.61 6.56
CA ASN A 231 28.60 -17.83 7.21
C ASN A 231 28.18 -19.11 6.46
N ILE A 232 27.04 -19.11 5.76
CA ILE A 232 26.64 -20.22 4.89
C ILE A 232 27.53 -20.28 3.63
N LEU A 233 27.96 -19.15 3.10
CA LEU A 233 28.90 -19.11 1.97
C LEU A 233 30.32 -19.51 2.40
N GLN A 234 30.82 -18.99 3.52
CA GLN A 234 32.16 -19.36 4.02
C GLN A 234 32.29 -20.83 4.45
N SER A 235 31.21 -21.49 4.90
CA SER A 235 31.25 -22.92 5.23
C SER A 235 31.26 -23.85 4.01
N LYS A 236 30.90 -23.35 2.81
CA LYS A 236 31.00 -24.11 1.56
C LYS A 236 32.40 -24.10 0.95
N ASP A 237 33.22 -23.10 1.25
CA ASP A 237 34.59 -22.99 0.73
C ASP A 237 35.62 -23.73 1.61
N ALA A 238 35.19 -24.26 2.77
CA ALA A 238 36.04 -24.96 3.72
C ALA A 238 36.03 -26.50 3.59
N ASN A 239 35.37 -27.05 2.57
CA ASN A 239 35.33 -28.48 2.23
C ASN A 239 35.72 -28.70 0.77
#